data_AF-A0A6B0WBQ4-F1
#
_entry.id   AF-A0A6B0WBQ4-F1
#
_cell.length_a   1.000
_cell.length_b   1.000
_cell.length_c   1.000
_cell.angle_alpha   90.00
_cell.angle_beta   90.00
_cell.angle_gamma   90.00
#
_symmetry.space_group_name_H-M   'P 1'
#
loop_
_entity.id
_entity.type
_entity.pdbx_description
1 polymer ?
#
loop_
_entity_poly.entity_id
_entity_poly.type
_entity_poly.pdbx_seq_one_letter_code
_entity_poly.pdbx_strand_id
1 'polypeptide(L)'
;MPLSTIQMDVLRLIAANRSPDSYVAGATVLHRMEDTPRYSADLDLFHDLEDSIARSAEADAETLGTAGYELSWLLRTPTFHRAVVRAKERAMKIEWAQDSAFRFYPVQDDDRFGYRLHDADAATNKVLALAGRSEIRDFVDVLHLDDSYLPLGALAWAACGKDPGFTPEFLLDHAARHVAYTQVDLDRLSLREPLDLGVLKRRWIAALERARSLVAGLPPDEVGCLYVNADRHPAEPDPTSGDFRALTRHRGCVRGAWPTVSPYRHP
;
A
#
# COMPACT_ATOMS: atom_id res chain seq x y z
N MET A 1 -4.35 17.72 5.21
CA MET A 1 -4.46 16.50 6.03
C MET A 1 -4.53 15.32 5.08
N PRO A 2 -3.58 14.37 5.17
CA PRO A 2 -2.38 14.20 4.32
C PRO A 2 -2.65 13.88 2.83
N LEU A 3 -3.83 14.27 2.36
CA LEU A 3 -4.12 14.62 0.99
C LEU A 3 -4.33 16.14 0.91
N SER A 4 -3.97 16.71 -0.24
CA SER A 4 -4.26 18.09 -0.58
C SER A 4 -5.75 18.28 -0.85
N THR A 5 -6.24 19.53 -0.79
CA THR A 5 -7.65 19.83 -1.08
C THR A 5 -8.06 19.36 -2.49
N ILE A 6 -7.21 19.57 -3.50
CA ILE A 6 -7.51 19.14 -4.87
C ILE A 6 -7.64 17.61 -4.99
N GLN A 7 -6.81 16.83 -4.28
CA GLN A 7 -6.93 15.38 -4.26
C GLN A 7 -8.24 14.94 -3.62
N MET A 8 -8.63 15.57 -2.52
CA MET A 8 -9.87 15.23 -1.83
C MET A 8 -11.10 15.55 -2.70
N ASP A 9 -11.09 16.68 -3.40
CA ASP A 9 -12.18 17.09 -4.27
C ASP A 9 -12.29 16.17 -5.49
N VAL A 10 -11.15 15.85 -6.12
CA VAL A 10 -11.08 14.89 -7.24
C VAL A 10 -11.59 13.52 -6.81
N LEU A 11 -11.11 12.98 -5.67
CA LEU A 11 -11.53 11.68 -5.16
C LEU A 11 -13.04 11.61 -4.92
N ARG A 12 -13.63 12.65 -4.31
CA ARG A 12 -15.08 12.72 -4.08
C ARG A 12 -15.88 12.74 -5.39
N LEU A 13 -15.40 13.45 -6.40
CA LEU A 13 -16.09 13.54 -7.69
C LEU A 13 -16.11 12.19 -8.41
N ILE A 14 -15.00 11.46 -8.38
CA ILE A 14 -14.86 10.17 -9.09
C ILE A 14 -15.19 8.95 -8.22
N ALA A 15 -15.57 9.16 -6.95
CA ALA A 15 -15.91 8.08 -6.00
C ALA A 15 -17.04 7.19 -6.54
N ALA A 16 -18.07 7.79 -7.13
CA ALA A 16 -19.19 7.06 -7.71
C ALA A 16 -18.80 6.20 -8.93
N ASN A 17 -17.66 6.47 -9.55
CA ASN A 17 -17.13 5.68 -10.66
C ASN A 17 -16.32 4.47 -10.19
N ARG A 18 -16.05 4.36 -8.87
CA ARG A 18 -15.31 3.22 -8.32
C ARG A 18 -16.20 1.99 -8.16
N SER A 19 -15.56 0.84 -8.13
CA SER A 19 -16.20 -0.47 -7.96
C SER A 19 -15.20 -1.45 -7.34
N PRO A 20 -15.61 -2.68 -6.99
CA PRO A 20 -14.67 -3.69 -6.53
C PRO A 20 -13.52 -4.01 -7.50
N ASP A 21 -13.70 -3.71 -8.80
CA ASP A 21 -12.70 -3.89 -9.86
C ASP A 21 -11.99 -2.57 -10.25
N SER A 22 -12.30 -1.46 -9.56
CA SER A 22 -11.68 -0.15 -9.76
C SER A 22 -11.64 0.65 -8.47
N TYR A 23 -10.48 0.74 -7.84
CA TYR A 23 -10.34 1.19 -6.46
C TYR A 23 -9.11 2.06 -6.24
N VAL A 24 -9.14 2.88 -5.19
CA VAL A 24 -8.02 3.71 -4.76
C VAL A 24 -6.96 2.85 -4.08
N ALA A 25 -5.71 3.05 -4.47
CA ALA A 25 -4.57 2.30 -3.97
C ALA A 25 -3.39 3.23 -3.61
N GLY A 26 -2.21 2.63 -3.49
CA GLY A 26 -0.96 3.35 -3.31
C GLY A 26 -0.87 4.15 -2.02
N ALA A 27 -0.07 5.21 -2.08
CA ALA A 27 0.24 6.05 -0.91
C ALA A 27 -1.00 6.80 -0.37
N THR A 28 -1.99 7.04 -1.22
CA THR A 28 -3.26 7.71 -0.85
C THR A 28 -4.03 6.93 0.21
N VAL A 29 -4.01 5.58 0.14
CA VAL A 29 -4.65 4.73 1.15
C VAL A 29 -3.94 4.84 2.49
N LEU A 30 -2.60 4.82 2.49
CA LEU A 30 -1.79 4.88 3.71
C LEU A 30 -1.86 6.25 4.39
N HIS A 31 -1.87 7.32 3.59
CA HIS A 31 -1.80 8.72 4.05
C HIS A 31 -3.16 9.41 4.09
N ARG A 32 -4.22 8.68 4.45
CA ARG A 32 -5.58 9.22 4.57
C ARG A 32 -5.89 9.83 5.93
N MET A 33 -5.14 9.43 6.97
CA MET A 33 -5.32 9.87 8.37
C MET A 33 -4.45 11.09 8.65
N GLU A 34 -4.92 12.06 9.42
CA GLU A 34 -4.25 13.37 9.60
C GLU A 34 -2.82 13.30 10.15
N ASP A 35 -2.47 12.19 10.78
CA ASP A 35 -1.24 11.98 11.53
C ASP A 35 -0.07 11.37 10.75
N THR A 36 -0.21 11.17 9.44
CA THR A 36 0.85 10.56 8.64
C THR A 36 2.00 11.52 8.29
N PRO A 37 3.22 11.02 8.00
CA PRO A 37 4.42 11.86 7.95
C PRO A 37 4.52 12.74 6.70
N ARG A 38 3.78 12.44 5.64
CA ARG A 38 3.90 13.11 4.35
C ARG A 38 2.59 13.13 3.57
N TYR A 39 2.50 14.07 2.64
CA TYR A 39 1.41 14.14 1.68
C TYR A 39 1.63 13.15 0.54
N SER A 40 0.54 12.58 0.00
CA SER A 40 0.61 11.86 -1.27
C SER A 40 0.79 12.85 -2.42
N ALA A 41 1.69 12.54 -3.37
CA ALA A 41 1.93 13.38 -4.55
C ALA A 41 1.00 13.04 -5.73
N ASP A 42 0.56 11.78 -5.79
CA ASP A 42 -0.15 11.18 -6.91
C ASP A 42 -1.43 10.49 -6.38
N LEU A 43 -2.41 10.28 -7.25
CA LEU A 43 -3.60 9.48 -6.98
C LEU A 43 -3.53 8.22 -7.83
N ASP A 44 -3.42 7.07 -7.17
CA ASP A 44 -3.30 5.76 -7.79
C ASP A 44 -4.67 5.06 -7.80
N LEU A 45 -5.18 4.73 -8.98
CA LEU A 45 -6.39 3.96 -9.20
C LEU A 45 -6.01 2.63 -9.83
N PHE A 46 -6.31 1.53 -9.15
CA PHE A 46 -5.96 0.19 -9.63
C PHE A 46 -7.18 -0.54 -10.17
N HIS A 47 -6.94 -1.40 -11.16
CA HIS A 47 -7.94 -2.20 -11.84
C HIS A 47 -7.48 -3.64 -11.96
N ASP A 48 -8.39 -4.57 -11.65
CA ASP A 48 -8.11 -6.01 -11.74
C ASP A 48 -7.95 -6.46 -13.23
N LEU A 49 -8.53 -5.71 -14.18
CA LEU A 49 -8.56 -6.04 -15.61
C LEU A 49 -8.04 -4.89 -16.48
N GLU A 50 -7.22 -5.21 -17.48
CA GLU A 50 -6.66 -4.26 -18.46
C GLU A 50 -7.76 -3.45 -19.18
N ASP A 51 -8.79 -4.12 -19.70
CA ASP A 51 -9.91 -3.51 -20.43
C ASP A 51 -10.73 -2.51 -19.60
N SER A 52 -10.57 -2.51 -18.27
CA SER A 52 -11.25 -1.58 -17.38
C SER A 52 -10.53 -0.23 -17.26
N ILE A 53 -9.25 -0.15 -17.62
CA ILE A 53 -8.44 1.06 -17.44
C ILE A 53 -8.92 2.18 -18.34
N ALA A 54 -8.98 1.93 -19.65
CA ALA A 54 -9.41 2.95 -20.61
C ALA A 54 -10.82 3.46 -20.30
N ARG A 55 -11.75 2.53 -20.02
CA ARG A 55 -13.14 2.86 -19.68
C ARG A 55 -13.24 3.70 -18.40
N SER A 56 -12.52 3.31 -17.34
CA SER A 56 -12.52 4.02 -16.07
C SER A 56 -11.88 5.40 -16.20
N ALA A 57 -10.76 5.50 -16.91
CA ALA A 57 -10.05 6.76 -17.13
C ALA A 57 -10.87 7.75 -17.97
N GLU A 58 -11.62 7.26 -18.97
CA GLU A 58 -12.52 8.10 -19.79
C GLU A 58 -13.74 8.57 -18.99
N ALA A 59 -14.37 7.70 -18.20
CA ALA A 59 -15.47 8.09 -17.32
C ALA A 59 -15.04 9.13 -16.27
N ASP A 60 -13.84 8.98 -15.69
CA ASP A 60 -13.28 9.94 -14.75
C ASP A 60 -12.97 11.27 -15.44
N ALA A 61 -12.42 11.25 -16.66
CA ALA A 61 -12.15 12.46 -17.42
C ALA A 61 -13.43 13.24 -17.75
N GLU A 62 -14.51 12.55 -18.13
CA GLU A 62 -15.82 13.18 -18.36
C GLU A 62 -16.40 13.78 -17.08
N THR A 63 -16.34 13.04 -15.97
CA THR A 63 -16.82 13.49 -14.65
C THR A 63 -16.08 14.75 -14.20
N LEU A 64 -14.75 14.73 -14.30
CA LEU A 64 -13.90 15.86 -13.94
C LEU A 64 -14.10 17.06 -14.86
N GLY A 65 -14.22 16.84 -16.18
CA GLY A 65 -14.51 17.89 -17.16
C GLY A 65 -15.85 18.59 -16.88
N THR A 66 -16.89 17.82 -16.57
CA THR A 66 -18.20 18.34 -16.18
C THR A 66 -18.12 19.19 -14.90
N ALA A 67 -17.24 18.82 -13.97
CA ALA A 67 -16.97 19.58 -12.75
C ALA A 67 -16.02 20.79 -12.96
N GLY A 68 -15.60 21.08 -14.19
CA GLY A 68 -14.77 22.23 -14.54
C GLY A 68 -13.26 22.03 -14.33
N TYR A 69 -12.80 20.79 -14.21
CA TYR A 69 -11.38 20.46 -14.18
C TYR A 69 -10.86 20.22 -15.60
N GLU A 70 -9.61 20.61 -15.84
CA GLU A 70 -8.91 20.28 -17.08
C GLU A 70 -8.02 19.06 -16.88
N LEU A 71 -8.14 18.08 -17.76
CA LEU A 71 -7.35 16.85 -17.72
C LEU A 71 -6.45 16.76 -18.95
N SER A 72 -5.14 16.64 -18.72
CA SER A 72 -4.13 16.51 -19.77
C SER A 72 -3.45 15.14 -19.68
N TRP A 73 -3.60 14.30 -20.70
CA TRP A 73 -2.95 12.99 -20.76
C TRP A 73 -1.43 13.12 -20.92
N LEU A 74 -0.67 12.40 -20.11
CA LEU A 74 0.79 12.32 -20.19
C LEU A 74 1.25 10.99 -20.80
N LEU A 75 0.55 9.89 -20.50
CA LEU A 75 0.86 8.56 -20.98
C LEU A 75 -0.41 7.73 -21.07
N ARG A 76 -0.56 6.95 -22.15
CA ARG A 76 -1.63 5.95 -22.30
C ARG A 76 -1.03 4.70 -22.92
N THR A 77 -0.99 3.62 -22.16
CA THR A 77 -0.69 2.26 -22.60
C THR A 77 -1.85 1.36 -22.18
N PRO A 78 -1.97 0.13 -22.72
CA PRO A 78 -3.11 -0.74 -22.39
C PRO A 78 -3.27 -0.98 -20.88
N THR A 79 -2.15 -1.16 -20.17
CA THR A 79 -2.12 -1.45 -18.73
C THR A 79 -1.88 -0.23 -17.83
N PHE A 80 -1.71 0.96 -18.41
CA PHE A 80 -1.36 2.15 -17.62
C PHE A 80 -1.73 3.47 -18.30
N HIS A 81 -2.51 4.30 -17.63
CA HIS A 81 -2.79 5.68 -18.02
C HIS A 81 -2.29 6.65 -16.96
N ARG A 82 -1.76 7.78 -17.39
CA ARG A 82 -1.34 8.89 -16.51
C ARG A 82 -1.82 10.21 -17.08
N ALA A 83 -2.36 11.05 -16.23
CA ALA A 83 -2.77 12.40 -16.57
C ALA A 83 -2.42 13.40 -15.48
N VAL A 84 -2.49 14.69 -15.83
CA VAL A 84 -2.50 15.80 -14.88
C VAL A 84 -3.91 16.37 -14.85
N VAL A 85 -4.47 16.49 -13.66
CA VAL A 85 -5.72 17.22 -13.41
C VAL A 85 -5.36 18.62 -12.93
N ARG A 86 -5.95 19.64 -13.53
CA ARG A 86 -5.76 21.05 -13.18
C ARG A 86 -7.07 21.68 -12.75
N ALA A 87 -7.01 22.45 -11.67
CA ALA A 87 -8.07 23.34 -11.22
C ALA A 87 -7.47 24.65 -10.74
N LYS A 88 -7.73 25.73 -11.48
CA LYS A 88 -7.13 27.06 -11.23
C LYS A 88 -5.60 26.94 -11.16
N GLU A 89 -4.99 27.37 -10.06
CA GLU A 89 -3.54 27.32 -9.82
C GLU A 89 -3.05 25.99 -9.22
N ARG A 90 -3.94 25.00 -9.05
CA ARG A 90 -3.61 23.69 -8.46
C ARG A 90 -3.55 22.63 -9.55
N ALA A 91 -2.60 21.72 -9.42
CA ALA A 91 -2.47 20.57 -10.30
C ALA A 91 -2.07 19.34 -9.49
N MET A 92 -2.52 18.17 -9.93
CA MET A 92 -2.10 16.88 -9.38
C MET A 92 -2.01 15.82 -10.46
N LYS A 93 -1.19 14.80 -10.21
CA LYS A 93 -1.09 13.62 -11.08
C LYS A 93 -2.09 12.55 -10.65
N ILE A 94 -2.72 11.93 -11.63
CA ILE A 94 -3.63 10.81 -11.47
C ILE A 94 -3.19 9.68 -12.39
N GLU A 95 -3.21 8.45 -11.87
CA GLU A 95 -2.75 7.25 -12.55
C GLU A 95 -3.81 6.16 -12.46
N TRP A 96 -4.08 5.50 -13.59
CA TRP A 96 -4.89 4.29 -13.67
C TRP A 96 -3.98 3.16 -14.10
N ALA A 97 -3.87 2.11 -13.30
CA ALA A 97 -2.93 1.02 -13.52
C ALA A 97 -3.62 -0.34 -13.38
N GLN A 98 -3.21 -1.28 -14.24
CA GLN A 98 -3.54 -2.68 -14.02
C GLN A 98 -2.72 -3.16 -12.83
N ASP A 99 -3.35 -3.83 -11.87
CA ASP A 99 -2.66 -4.48 -10.76
C ASP A 99 -3.17 -5.92 -10.58
N SER A 100 -2.39 -6.72 -9.87
CA SER A 100 -2.80 -8.07 -9.51
C SER A 100 -4.05 -8.04 -8.63
N ALA A 101 -5.06 -8.83 -9.02
CA ALA A 101 -6.23 -9.06 -8.18
C ALA A 101 -5.89 -9.88 -6.91
N PHE A 102 -4.64 -10.36 -6.73
CA PHE A 102 -4.23 -11.13 -5.57
C PHE A 102 -4.04 -10.22 -4.34
N ARG A 103 -4.84 -10.45 -3.30
CA ARG A 103 -4.87 -9.65 -2.07
C ARG A 103 -5.25 -10.48 -0.86
N PHE A 104 -4.93 -10.01 0.34
CA PHE A 104 -5.35 -10.65 1.58
C PHE A 104 -6.83 -10.43 1.82
N TYR A 105 -7.28 -9.18 1.74
CA TYR A 105 -8.67 -8.82 2.01
C TYR A 105 -9.37 -8.34 0.74
N PRO A 106 -10.71 -8.46 0.67
CA PRO A 106 -11.48 -7.73 -0.33
C PRO A 106 -11.19 -6.23 -0.25
N VAL A 107 -11.35 -5.53 -1.37
CA VAL A 107 -11.36 -4.06 -1.36
C VAL A 107 -12.51 -3.56 -0.49
N GLN A 108 -12.30 -2.42 0.16
CA GLN A 108 -13.21 -1.85 1.14
C GLN A 108 -14.02 -0.74 0.48
N ASP A 109 -15.32 -0.70 0.79
CA ASP A 109 -16.14 0.49 0.54
C ASP A 109 -15.60 1.65 1.38
N ASP A 110 -15.63 2.86 0.81
CA ASP A 110 -15.19 4.07 1.49
C ASP A 110 -16.03 5.27 1.02
N ASP A 111 -16.74 5.91 1.93
CA ASP A 111 -17.64 7.04 1.62
C ASP A 111 -16.95 8.19 0.86
N ARG A 112 -15.62 8.35 1.02
CA ARG A 112 -14.87 9.44 0.38
C ARG A 112 -14.25 9.01 -0.93
N PHE A 113 -13.88 7.74 -1.05
CA PHE A 113 -13.07 7.23 -2.16
C PHE A 113 -13.86 6.28 -3.08
N GLY A 114 -15.09 5.90 -2.72
CA GLY A 114 -15.89 4.87 -3.35
C GLY A 114 -15.41 3.47 -2.97
N TYR A 115 -14.24 3.07 -3.47
CA TYR A 115 -13.58 1.81 -3.07
C TYR A 115 -12.09 2.03 -2.88
N ARG A 116 -11.50 1.31 -1.93
CA ARG A 116 -10.06 1.34 -1.66
C ARG A 116 -9.48 -0.02 -1.36
N LEU A 117 -8.17 -0.14 -1.49
CA LEU A 117 -7.44 -1.29 -0.99
C LEU A 117 -7.53 -1.36 0.55
N HIS A 118 -7.55 -2.59 1.08
CA HIS A 118 -7.42 -2.80 2.52
C HIS A 118 -6.02 -2.38 3.00
N ASP A 119 -5.92 -1.93 4.25
CA ASP A 119 -4.68 -1.34 4.80
C ASP A 119 -3.52 -2.33 4.79
N ALA A 120 -3.79 -3.58 5.16
CA ALA A 120 -2.81 -4.66 5.12
C ALA A 120 -2.24 -4.88 3.71
N ASP A 121 -3.10 -4.79 2.69
CA ASP A 121 -2.69 -4.96 1.31
C ASP A 121 -1.92 -3.74 0.80
N ALA A 122 -2.29 -2.53 1.21
CA ALA A 122 -1.54 -1.31 0.89
C ALA A 122 -0.16 -1.30 1.58
N ALA A 123 -0.09 -1.76 2.83
CA ALA A 123 1.14 -1.84 3.61
C ALA A 123 2.10 -2.91 3.06
N THR A 124 1.60 -4.09 2.72
CA THR A 124 2.43 -5.16 2.10
C THR A 124 2.92 -4.76 0.71
N ASN A 125 2.06 -4.13 -0.11
CA ASN A 125 2.48 -3.56 -1.40
C ASN A 125 3.59 -2.52 -1.25
N LYS A 126 3.59 -1.77 -0.14
CA LYS A 126 4.60 -0.76 0.14
C LYS A 126 5.97 -1.38 0.44
N VAL A 127 6.02 -2.49 1.15
CA VAL A 127 7.26 -3.25 1.38
C VAL A 127 7.80 -3.84 0.07
N LEU A 128 6.92 -4.39 -0.78
CA LEU A 128 7.30 -4.86 -2.12
C LEU A 128 7.86 -3.72 -2.98
N ALA A 129 7.22 -2.54 -2.96
CA ALA A 129 7.72 -1.37 -3.67
C ALA A 129 9.10 -0.92 -3.15
N LEU A 130 9.31 -0.86 -1.83
CA LEU A 130 10.62 -0.52 -1.25
C LEU A 130 11.73 -1.49 -1.68
N ALA A 131 11.42 -2.79 -1.77
CA ALA A 131 12.37 -3.79 -2.25
C ALA A 131 12.62 -3.70 -3.76
N GLY A 132 11.59 -3.36 -4.55
CA GLY A 132 11.63 -3.33 -6.00
C GLY A 132 12.18 -2.05 -6.63
N ARG A 133 12.20 -0.92 -5.92
CA ARG A 133 12.70 0.37 -6.44
C ARG A 133 13.33 1.24 -5.35
N SER A 134 14.13 2.22 -5.76
CA SER A 134 14.84 3.15 -4.88
C SER A 134 14.12 4.50 -4.79
N GLU A 135 12.96 4.52 -4.13
CA GLU A 135 12.14 5.72 -3.92
C GLU A 135 12.06 6.07 -2.42
N ILE A 136 12.59 7.23 -2.01
CA ILE A 136 12.66 7.61 -0.59
C ILE A 136 11.29 7.69 0.09
N ARG A 137 10.23 7.98 -0.68
CA ARG A 137 8.85 7.97 -0.17
C ARG A 137 8.44 6.60 0.38
N ASP A 138 8.90 5.51 -0.26
CA ASP A 138 8.56 4.15 0.18
C ASP A 138 9.31 3.81 1.48
N PHE A 139 10.53 4.32 1.66
CA PHE A 139 11.29 4.18 2.92
C PHE A 139 10.61 4.89 4.09
N VAL A 140 10.15 6.14 3.88
CA VAL A 140 9.40 6.89 4.90
C VAL A 140 8.08 6.19 5.24
N ASP A 141 7.36 5.69 4.22
CA ASP A 141 6.09 4.98 4.41
C ASP A 141 6.27 3.69 5.22
N VAL A 142 7.28 2.87 4.89
CA VAL A 142 7.55 1.61 5.61
C VAL A 142 7.96 1.87 7.05
N LEU A 143 8.77 2.90 7.33
CA LEU A 143 9.12 3.26 8.71
C LEU A 143 7.92 3.75 9.51
N HIS A 144 7.01 4.46 8.88
CA HIS A 144 5.76 4.85 9.53
C HIS A 144 4.90 3.62 9.86
N LEU A 145 4.77 2.68 8.91
CA LEU A 145 4.02 1.44 9.11
C LEU A 145 4.61 0.55 10.21
N ASP A 146 5.95 0.46 10.30
CA ASP A 146 6.64 -0.30 11.36
C ASP A 146 6.31 0.25 12.76
N ASP A 147 6.10 1.56 12.88
CA ASP A 147 5.73 2.20 14.15
C ASP A 147 4.22 2.13 14.45
N SER A 148 3.36 2.28 13.43
CA SER A 148 1.95 2.62 13.63
C SER A 148 0.96 1.50 13.27
N TYR A 149 1.40 0.49 12.51
CA TYR A 149 0.50 -0.51 11.94
C TYR A 149 0.96 -1.95 12.17
N LEU A 150 2.07 -2.35 11.53
CA LEU A 150 2.58 -3.70 11.62
C LEU A 150 4.10 -3.69 11.40
N PRO A 151 4.89 -4.40 12.22
CA PRO A 151 6.34 -4.40 12.10
C PRO A 151 6.83 -4.87 10.73
N LEU A 152 7.98 -4.36 10.31
CA LEU A 152 8.62 -4.66 9.03
C LEU A 152 8.76 -6.16 8.79
N GLY A 153 9.12 -6.94 9.80
CA GLY A 153 9.27 -8.40 9.67
C GLY A 153 7.96 -9.10 9.32
N ALA A 154 6.85 -8.71 9.96
CA ALA A 154 5.54 -9.28 9.70
C ALA A 154 4.98 -8.84 8.33
N LEU A 155 5.22 -7.57 7.93
CA LEU A 155 4.86 -7.10 6.59
C LEU A 155 5.69 -7.79 5.50
N ALA A 156 7.00 -7.96 5.71
CA ALA A 156 7.88 -8.66 4.76
C ALA A 156 7.50 -10.13 4.64
N TRP A 157 7.16 -10.79 5.76
CA TRP A 157 6.65 -12.16 5.77
C TRP A 157 5.38 -12.33 4.94
N ALA A 158 4.39 -11.44 5.14
CA ALA A 158 3.14 -11.47 4.40
C ALA A 158 3.34 -11.10 2.92
N ALA A 159 4.22 -10.15 2.60
CA ALA A 159 4.50 -9.71 1.23
C ALA A 159 4.91 -10.86 0.29
N CYS A 160 5.65 -11.85 0.78
CA CYS A 160 6.02 -13.04 0.00
C CYS A 160 4.83 -13.92 -0.43
N GLY A 161 3.66 -13.76 0.20
CA GLY A 161 2.43 -14.40 -0.25
C GLY A 161 1.85 -13.76 -1.51
N LYS A 162 2.13 -12.48 -1.74
CA LYS A 162 1.68 -11.72 -2.91
C LYS A 162 2.67 -11.81 -4.07
N ASP A 163 3.96 -11.96 -3.76
CA ASP A 163 5.01 -12.21 -4.74
C ASP A 163 5.84 -13.45 -4.34
N PRO A 164 5.50 -14.64 -4.91
CA PRO A 164 6.19 -15.89 -4.62
C PRO A 164 7.65 -15.93 -5.07
N GLY A 165 8.11 -14.93 -5.84
CA GLY A 165 9.51 -14.80 -6.22
C GLY A 165 10.43 -14.40 -5.06
N PHE A 166 9.86 -13.96 -3.93
CA PHE A 166 10.60 -13.57 -2.73
C PHE A 166 10.50 -14.59 -1.61
N THR A 167 11.62 -14.79 -0.91
CA THR A 167 11.63 -15.24 0.49
C THR A 167 11.72 -14.01 1.40
N PRO A 168 11.23 -14.06 2.66
CA PRO A 168 11.27 -12.90 3.56
C PRO A 168 12.68 -12.34 3.77
N GLU A 169 13.69 -13.20 3.91
CA GLU A 169 15.10 -12.80 4.06
C GLU A 169 15.61 -12.04 2.82
N PHE A 170 15.37 -12.61 1.64
CA PHE A 170 15.73 -11.99 0.36
C PHE A 170 15.04 -10.63 0.15
N LEU A 171 13.76 -10.52 0.52
CA LEU A 171 13.01 -9.27 0.45
C LEU A 171 13.60 -8.19 1.37
N LEU A 172 13.92 -8.56 2.62
CA LEU A 172 14.56 -7.65 3.59
C LEU A 172 15.95 -7.21 3.12
N ASP A 173 16.73 -8.11 2.52
CA ASP A 173 18.03 -7.78 1.96
C ASP A 173 17.93 -6.83 0.76
N HIS A 174 16.92 -7.01 -0.10
CA HIS A 174 16.63 -6.06 -1.18
C HIS A 174 16.22 -4.68 -0.66
N ALA A 175 15.31 -4.63 0.32
CA ALA A 175 14.90 -3.39 0.96
C ALA A 175 16.10 -2.68 1.62
N ALA A 176 17.01 -3.42 2.24
CA ALA A 176 18.21 -2.86 2.88
C ALA A 176 19.25 -2.31 1.89
N ARG A 177 19.25 -2.74 0.63
CA ARG A 177 20.20 -2.25 -0.40
C ARG A 177 19.79 -0.90 -0.98
N HIS A 178 18.49 -0.64 -1.08
CA HIS A 178 17.95 0.54 -1.76
C HIS A 178 17.77 1.77 -0.85
N VAL A 179 18.49 1.88 0.27
CA VAL A 179 18.35 3.00 1.23
C VAL A 179 19.53 3.98 1.27
N ALA A 180 20.26 4.09 0.17
CA ALA A 180 21.36 5.05 0.00
C ALA A 180 20.87 6.49 -0.24
N TYR A 181 19.90 6.94 0.55
CA TYR A 181 19.29 8.26 0.44
C TYR A 181 20.15 9.36 1.08
N THR A 182 19.94 10.60 0.62
CA THR A 182 20.48 11.84 1.18
C THR A 182 19.38 12.68 1.83
N GLN A 183 19.75 13.62 2.71
CA GLN A 183 18.78 14.55 3.30
C GLN A 183 18.06 15.38 2.22
N VAL A 184 18.76 15.73 1.13
CA VAL A 184 18.18 16.45 0.00
C VAL A 184 17.05 15.65 -0.67
N ASP A 185 17.18 14.32 -0.74
CA ASP A 185 16.10 13.47 -1.26
C ASP A 185 14.86 13.50 -0.35
N LEU A 186 15.08 13.57 0.97
CA LEU A 186 14.01 13.63 1.98
C LEU A 186 13.28 14.96 1.93
N ASP A 187 14.04 16.06 1.82
CA ASP A 187 13.50 17.42 1.78
C ASP A 187 12.69 17.71 0.50
N ARG A 188 12.84 16.89 -0.55
CA ARG A 188 12.00 16.95 -1.76
C ARG A 188 10.59 16.41 -1.53
N LEU A 189 10.38 15.62 -0.48
CA LEU A 189 9.04 15.14 -0.15
C LEU A 189 8.21 16.29 0.43
N SER A 190 6.93 16.28 0.12
CA SER A 190 5.97 17.13 0.83
C SER A 190 5.70 16.50 2.19
N LEU A 191 6.50 16.87 3.20
CA LEU A 191 6.39 16.36 4.55
C LEU A 191 5.37 17.17 5.37
N ARG A 192 4.72 16.53 6.33
CA ARG A 192 3.87 17.22 7.31
C ARG A 192 4.74 18.05 8.27
N GLU A 193 5.82 17.43 8.74
CA GLU A 193 6.83 18.03 9.61
C GLU A 193 8.22 17.65 9.08
N PRO A 194 9.24 18.50 9.27
CA PRO A 194 10.61 18.16 8.87
C PRO A 194 11.09 16.86 9.52
N LEU A 195 11.72 16.00 8.73
CA LEU A 195 12.29 14.73 9.19
C LEU A 195 13.82 14.74 9.04
N ASP A 196 14.51 14.14 10.02
CA ASP A 196 15.96 13.96 9.98
C ASP A 196 16.33 12.57 9.48
N LEU A 197 17.07 12.50 8.37
CA LEU A 197 17.45 11.23 7.76
C LEU A 197 18.37 10.39 8.66
N GLY A 198 19.19 11.01 9.50
CA GLY A 198 20.04 10.30 10.45
C GLY A 198 19.21 9.54 11.50
N VAL A 199 18.15 10.17 12.02
CA VAL A 199 17.16 9.54 12.89
C VAL A 199 16.45 8.40 12.17
N LEU A 200 15.97 8.62 10.95
CA LEU A 200 15.28 7.59 10.18
C LEU A 200 16.19 6.38 9.88
N LYS A 201 17.46 6.60 9.54
CA LYS A 201 18.42 5.51 9.30
C LYS A 201 18.68 4.68 10.57
N ARG A 202 18.77 5.31 11.75
CA ARG A 202 18.89 4.57 13.02
C ARG A 202 17.65 3.71 13.30
N ARG A 203 16.46 4.26 13.07
CA ARG A 203 15.20 3.52 13.20
C ARG A 203 15.13 2.35 12.22
N TRP A 204 15.56 2.57 10.99
CA TRP A 204 15.61 1.53 9.95
C TRP A 204 16.52 0.37 10.32
N ILE A 205 17.72 0.64 10.84
CA ILE A 205 18.64 -0.42 11.30
C ILE A 205 17.96 -1.26 12.40
N ALA A 206 17.35 -0.60 13.40
CA ALA A 206 16.65 -1.30 14.46
C ALA A 206 15.44 -2.11 13.94
N ALA A 207 14.68 -1.57 13.00
CA ALA A 207 13.56 -2.27 12.37
C ALA A 207 14.02 -3.51 11.58
N LEU A 208 15.13 -3.41 10.83
CA LEU A 208 15.74 -4.54 10.12
C LEU A 208 16.23 -5.63 11.06
N GLU A 209 16.88 -5.27 12.18
CA GLU A 209 17.35 -6.23 13.17
C GLU A 209 16.17 -7.01 13.80
N ARG A 210 15.11 -6.30 14.20
CA ARG A 210 13.87 -6.94 14.68
C ARG A 210 13.23 -7.81 13.61
N ALA A 211 13.12 -7.30 12.38
CA ALA A 211 12.51 -8.03 11.26
C ALA A 211 13.25 -9.34 10.97
N ARG A 212 14.59 -9.31 10.91
CA ARG A 212 15.41 -10.51 10.69
C ARG A 212 15.27 -11.51 11.82
N SER A 213 15.25 -11.05 13.07
CA SER A 213 15.07 -11.91 14.24
C SER A 213 13.69 -12.58 14.22
N LEU A 214 12.64 -11.83 13.87
CA LEU A 214 11.29 -12.35 13.74
C LEU A 214 11.21 -13.40 12.62
N VAL A 215 11.64 -13.06 11.41
CA VAL A 215 11.61 -13.95 10.25
C VAL A 215 12.33 -15.27 10.53
N ALA A 216 13.50 -15.23 11.17
CA ALA A 216 14.25 -16.43 11.53
C ALA A 216 13.55 -17.33 12.56
N GLY A 217 12.62 -16.79 13.35
CA GLY A 217 11.85 -17.52 14.36
C GLY A 217 10.51 -18.08 13.87
N LEU A 218 10.03 -17.66 12.69
CA LEU A 218 8.72 -18.07 12.18
C LEU A 218 8.78 -19.41 11.42
N PRO A 219 7.71 -20.23 11.45
CA PRO A 219 7.68 -21.51 10.74
C PRO A 219 7.73 -21.33 9.21
N PRO A 220 8.70 -21.94 8.49
CA PRO A 220 8.87 -21.73 7.06
C PRO A 220 7.66 -22.12 6.17
N ASP A 221 6.83 -23.05 6.63
CA ASP A 221 5.60 -23.47 5.94
C ASP A 221 4.48 -22.42 6.01
N GLU A 222 4.62 -21.44 6.90
CA GLU A 222 3.68 -20.33 7.09
C GLU A 222 4.06 -19.09 6.26
N VAL A 223 5.14 -19.13 5.48
CA VAL A 223 5.59 -18.01 4.63
C VAL A 223 4.45 -17.50 3.75
N GLY A 224 4.33 -16.17 3.68
CA GLY A 224 3.33 -15.49 2.86
C GLY A 224 1.92 -15.42 3.47
N CYS A 225 1.70 -15.96 4.67
CA CYS A 225 0.47 -15.65 5.40
C CYS A 225 0.57 -14.30 6.11
N LEU A 226 -0.56 -13.63 6.27
CA LEU A 226 -0.75 -12.56 7.22
C LEU A 226 -1.25 -13.16 8.54
N TYR A 227 -0.55 -12.92 9.64
CA TYR A 227 -1.04 -13.34 10.95
C TYR A 227 -2.15 -12.42 11.43
N VAL A 228 -3.24 -13.01 11.90
CA VAL A 228 -4.45 -12.29 12.26
C VAL A 228 -4.91 -12.74 13.66
N ASN A 229 -5.27 -11.78 14.50
CA ASN A 229 -5.78 -12.04 15.86
C ASN A 229 -7.26 -12.47 15.87
N ALA A 230 -7.79 -12.76 17.05
CA ALA A 230 -9.19 -13.17 17.23
C ALA A 230 -10.22 -12.13 16.74
N ASP A 231 -9.85 -10.85 16.78
CA ASP A 231 -10.68 -9.73 16.29
C ASP A 231 -10.57 -9.52 14.77
N ARG A 232 -9.88 -10.43 14.06
CA ARG A 232 -9.66 -10.41 12.61
C ARG A 232 -8.80 -9.25 12.12
N HIS A 233 -8.02 -8.64 13.01
CA HIS A 233 -7.04 -7.62 12.67
C HIS A 233 -5.65 -8.24 12.48
N PRO A 234 -4.84 -7.70 11.54
CA PRO A 234 -3.44 -8.07 11.43
C PRO A 234 -2.71 -7.89 12.75
N ALA A 235 -1.84 -8.82 13.09
CA ALA A 235 -1.13 -8.84 14.36
C ALA A 235 0.35 -9.20 14.16
N GLU A 236 1.20 -8.61 14.99
CA GLU A 236 2.59 -9.03 15.10
C GLU A 236 2.63 -10.47 15.66
N PRO A 237 3.23 -11.42 14.93
CA PRO A 237 3.45 -12.74 15.48
C PRO A 237 4.62 -12.71 16.46
N ASP A 238 4.47 -13.41 17.59
CA ASP A 238 5.58 -13.72 18.49
C ASP A 238 5.72 -15.25 18.60
N PRO A 239 6.66 -15.88 17.87
CA PRO A 239 6.81 -17.34 17.88
C PRO A 239 7.21 -17.92 19.25
N THR A 240 7.66 -17.07 20.18
CA THR A 240 8.02 -17.49 21.55
C THR A 240 6.83 -17.46 22.51
N SER A 241 5.74 -16.78 22.13
CA SER A 241 4.52 -16.69 22.93
C SER A 241 3.63 -17.93 22.78
N GLY A 242 2.98 -18.33 23.87
CA GLY A 242 1.94 -19.38 23.85
C GLY A 242 0.74 -19.01 22.97
N ASP A 243 0.48 -17.71 22.81
CA ASP A 243 -0.64 -17.18 22.01
C ASP A 243 -0.36 -17.22 20.49
N PHE A 244 0.87 -17.52 20.08
CA PHE A 244 1.25 -17.63 18.67
C PHE A 244 0.36 -18.61 17.92
N ARG A 245 0.01 -19.75 18.55
CA ARG A 245 -0.83 -20.79 17.96
C ARG A 245 -2.29 -20.35 17.79
N ALA A 246 -2.73 -19.34 18.53
CA ALA A 246 -4.08 -18.79 18.43
C ALA A 246 -4.24 -17.83 17.24
N LEU A 247 -3.14 -17.33 16.66
CA LEU A 247 -3.19 -16.48 15.48
C LEU A 247 -3.67 -17.28 14.25
N THR A 248 -4.54 -16.68 13.46
CA THR A 248 -4.96 -17.24 12.18
C THR A 248 -3.92 -16.95 11.11
N ARG A 249 -3.54 -17.97 10.34
CA ARG A 249 -2.65 -17.83 9.17
C ARG A 249 -3.50 -17.48 7.95
N HIS A 250 -3.76 -16.20 7.77
CA HIS A 250 -4.60 -15.72 6.68
C HIS A 250 -3.81 -15.66 5.38
N ARG A 251 -4.22 -16.41 4.35
CA ARG A 251 -3.54 -16.42 3.05
C ARG A 251 -4.31 -15.57 2.05
N GLY A 252 -3.57 -14.86 1.20
CA GLY A 252 -4.16 -14.11 0.10
C GLY A 252 -4.77 -15.03 -0.95
N CYS A 253 -5.71 -14.48 -1.70
CA CYS A 253 -6.31 -15.13 -2.85
C CYS A 253 -6.71 -14.09 -3.90
N VAL A 254 -7.14 -14.57 -5.08
CA VAL A 254 -7.75 -13.68 -6.07
C VAL A 254 -8.97 -13.00 -5.45
N ARG A 255 -8.98 -11.68 -5.53
CA ARG A 255 -9.94 -10.75 -4.93
C ARG A 255 -9.98 -10.69 -3.41
N GLY A 256 -9.14 -11.47 -2.73
CA GLY A 256 -9.05 -11.52 -1.27
C GLY A 256 -10.27 -12.15 -0.61
N ALA A 257 -10.12 -12.48 0.67
CA ALA A 257 -11.17 -13.06 1.48
C ALA A 257 -11.04 -12.56 2.92
N TRP A 258 -12.15 -12.47 3.64
CA TRP A 258 -12.07 -12.30 5.08
C TRP A 258 -11.57 -13.60 5.72
N PRO A 259 -10.72 -13.54 6.75
CA PRO A 259 -10.28 -14.73 7.48
C PRO A 259 -11.51 -15.40 8.08
N THR A 260 -11.96 -16.48 7.44
CA THR A 260 -13.06 -17.31 7.93
C THR A 260 -12.43 -18.48 8.67
N VAL A 261 -12.91 -18.72 9.89
CA VAL A 261 -12.56 -19.91 10.66
C VAL A 261 -13.25 -21.08 9.98
N SER A 262 -12.63 -21.65 8.93
CA SER A 262 -13.05 -22.96 8.45
C SER A 262 -12.38 -23.99 9.36
N PRO A 263 -13.14 -24.76 10.16
CA PRO A 263 -12.54 -25.82 10.95
C PRO A 263 -11.86 -26.79 9.99
N TYR A 264 -10.53 -26.91 10.11
CA TYR A 264 -9.72 -27.85 9.36
C TYR A 264 -10.28 -29.26 9.62
N ARG A 265 -11.02 -29.83 8.67
CA ARG A 265 -11.32 -31.27 8.65
C ARG A 265 -10.27 -31.91 7.78
N HIS A 266 -9.32 -32.61 8.41
CA HIS A 266 -8.49 -33.58 7.70
C HIS A 266 -9.41 -34.67 7.10
N PRO A 267 -9.15 -35.12 5.85
CA PRO A 267 -9.75 -36.34 5.32
C PRO A 267 -9.31 -37.58 6.11
#